data_AF-A0A4R8T5T0-F1
#
_entry.id   AF-A0A4R8T5T0-F1
#
_cell.length_a   1.000
_cell.length_b   1.000
_cell.length_c   1.000
_cell.angle_alpha   90.00
_cell.angle_beta   90.00
_cell.angle_gamma   90.00
#
_symmetry.space_group_name_H-M   'P 1'
#
loop_
_entity.id
_entity.type
_entity.pdbx_description
1 polymer ?
#
loop_
_entity_poly.entity_id
_entity_poly.type
_entity_poly.pdbx_seq_one_letter_code
_entity_poly.pdbx_strand_id
1 'polypeptide(L)'
;MSTQPLYPAYLPTRPDGFQPTTAVPYFEADEPGCRAKRSNKLSVFKTTRDAKVENITPRVGSEVRGVQLSRLDEAGLDEVALLAAERGVLVFRDQDFADVGFDKQKQIVSHYGPLHKVFIRRWVTPREPGPSSMLSTQMRKRKCLAMPRYLTEADHQLIRSGNLRSLLGPRTTYDLWHVDQTFTPNVPSTTFFWVLEQPASGGGDTAFTSLTAAYAALSPAFRRTLHGLRLFHTSASVGEVARVGTERALREAVSTTHPLVIRHPVTGEPSLFVNPTIARRVEGFLPEESDALLGFLHNHIRSMDFSCRVRWEKGSVVVWDQRSVAHSAVPDFKEGERRHMVRIIPYGSKPKPAFPEEHEKARGEEEA
;
A
#
# COMPACT_ATOMS: atom_id res chain seq x y z
N MET A 1 11.73 23.36 17.02
CA MET A 1 10.45 22.70 16.62
C MET A 1 9.90 21.98 17.85
N SER A 2 8.58 21.97 18.04
CA SER A 2 7.95 21.20 19.14
C SER A 2 8.46 19.76 19.11
N THR A 3 8.97 19.24 20.22
CA THR A 3 9.39 17.83 20.34
C THR A 3 8.17 16.90 20.38
N GLN A 4 6.99 17.43 20.70
CA GLN A 4 5.75 16.67 20.76
C GLN A 4 5.08 16.58 19.37
N PRO A 5 4.58 15.38 19.00
CA PRO A 5 3.84 15.20 17.75
C PRO A 5 2.52 15.99 17.77
N LEU A 6 2.13 16.52 16.61
CA LEU A 6 0.86 17.23 16.44
C LEU A 6 -0.36 16.29 16.62
N TYR A 7 -0.18 15.01 16.30
CA TYR A 7 -1.24 14.01 16.34
C TYR A 7 -0.89 12.85 17.30
N PRO A 8 -0.76 13.10 18.62
CA PRO A 8 -0.28 12.10 19.58
C PRO A 8 -1.19 10.86 19.71
N ALA A 9 -2.49 11.00 19.38
CA ALA A 9 -3.42 9.89 19.35
C ALA A 9 -3.17 8.92 18.17
N TYR A 10 -2.47 9.39 17.14
CA TYR A 10 -2.08 8.60 15.98
C TYR A 10 -0.71 7.93 16.15
N LEU A 11 -0.15 7.97 17.36
CA LEU A 11 1.12 7.31 17.64
C LEU A 11 0.98 5.80 17.78
N PRO A 12 2.05 5.07 17.47
CA PRO A 12 1.97 3.64 17.41
C PRO A 12 2.19 3.04 18.79
N THR A 13 1.17 2.38 19.33
CA THR A 13 1.29 1.66 20.59
C THR A 13 1.77 0.23 20.31
N ARG A 14 2.84 -0.16 20.99
CA ARG A 14 3.25 -1.57 21.03
C ARG A 14 2.49 -2.19 22.20
N PRO A 15 1.58 -3.14 21.98
CA PRO A 15 1.27 -4.08 23.05
C PRO A 15 2.59 -4.82 23.38
N ASP A 16 2.82 -5.12 24.65
CA ASP A 16 4.03 -5.83 25.06
C ASP A 16 4.10 -7.20 24.36
N GLY A 17 5.26 -7.53 23.80
CA GLY A 17 5.53 -8.81 23.13
C GLY A 17 5.48 -8.79 21.59
N PHE A 18 5.90 -9.91 21.00
CA PHE A 18 5.80 -10.16 19.56
C PHE A 18 4.36 -10.57 19.21
N GLN A 19 3.81 -10.00 18.14
CA GLN A 19 2.53 -10.45 17.58
C GLN A 19 2.81 -11.10 16.22
N PRO A 20 2.48 -12.39 16.06
CA PRO A 20 2.75 -13.10 14.81
C PRO A 20 1.95 -12.49 13.65
N THR A 21 2.50 -12.62 12.44
CA THR A 21 1.77 -12.30 11.21
C THR A 21 0.52 -13.17 11.14
N THR A 22 -0.67 -12.55 11.25
CA THR A 22 -1.92 -13.28 11.14
C THR A 22 -2.11 -13.78 9.70
N ALA A 23 -2.14 -15.09 9.53
CA ALA A 23 -2.58 -15.71 8.29
C ALA A 23 -4.08 -15.43 8.12
N VAL A 24 -4.43 -14.61 7.12
CA VAL A 24 -5.81 -14.39 6.72
C VAL A 24 -6.12 -15.40 5.62
N PRO A 25 -7.04 -16.36 5.85
CA PRO A 25 -7.42 -17.31 4.82
C PRO A 25 -8.08 -16.57 3.65
N TYR A 26 -8.15 -17.25 2.51
CA TYR A 26 -8.89 -16.74 1.37
C TYR A 26 -10.36 -16.46 1.71
N PHE A 27 -10.90 -15.38 1.16
CA PHE A 27 -12.32 -15.08 1.16
C PHE A 27 -12.73 -14.42 -0.17
N GLU A 28 -13.99 -14.58 -0.54
CA GLU A 28 -14.56 -13.85 -1.69
C GLU A 28 -14.66 -12.36 -1.37
N ALA A 29 -14.16 -11.53 -2.28
CA ALA A 29 -14.16 -10.09 -2.13
C ALA A 29 -14.42 -9.42 -3.48
N ASP A 30 -15.28 -8.41 -3.47
CA ASP A 30 -15.55 -7.58 -4.63
C ASP A 30 -14.53 -6.44 -4.76
N GLU A 31 -14.43 -5.88 -5.96
CA GLU A 31 -13.61 -4.70 -6.22
C GLU A 31 -14.49 -3.45 -6.29
N PRO A 32 -14.25 -2.43 -5.46
CA PRO A 32 -15.12 -1.26 -5.36
C PRO A 32 -15.26 -0.50 -6.70
N GLY A 33 -14.18 -0.46 -7.51
CA GLY A 33 -14.22 0.17 -8.83
C GLY A 33 -15.17 -0.48 -9.83
N CYS A 34 -15.57 -1.74 -9.63
CA CYS A 34 -16.56 -2.42 -10.46
C CYS A 34 -18.00 -1.97 -10.18
N ARG A 35 -18.27 -1.37 -9.01
CA ARG A 35 -19.60 -0.86 -8.63
C ARG A 35 -19.92 0.49 -9.28
N ALA A 36 -18.91 1.24 -9.67
CA ALA A 36 -19.07 2.53 -10.33
C ALA A 36 -19.75 2.38 -11.70
N LYS A 37 -20.84 3.13 -11.92
CA LYS A 37 -21.52 3.17 -13.23
C LYS A 37 -20.63 3.91 -14.22
N ARG A 38 -20.13 3.20 -15.25
CA ARG A 38 -19.31 3.81 -16.32
C ARG A 38 -20.00 4.97 -17.04
N SER A 39 -21.33 4.99 -17.10
CA SER A 39 -22.12 6.10 -17.67
C SER A 39 -22.08 7.39 -16.84
N ASN A 40 -21.78 7.29 -15.54
CA ASN A 40 -21.67 8.43 -14.62
C ASN A 40 -20.20 8.80 -14.34
N LYS A 41 -19.27 8.35 -15.19
CA LYS A 41 -17.83 8.52 -14.97
C LYS A 41 -17.49 9.97 -14.65
N LEU A 42 -16.92 10.14 -13.45
CA LEU A 42 -16.47 11.38 -12.86
C LEU A 42 -17.59 12.35 -12.46
N SER A 43 -18.81 11.88 -12.19
CA SER A 43 -19.90 12.76 -11.77
C SER A 43 -19.52 13.56 -10.52
N VAL A 44 -18.90 12.94 -9.51
CA VAL A 44 -18.44 13.63 -8.29
C VAL A 44 -17.41 14.72 -8.57
N PHE A 45 -16.55 14.51 -9.57
CA PHE A 45 -15.52 15.46 -9.96
C PHE A 45 -16.03 16.54 -10.94
N LYS A 46 -17.27 16.42 -11.43
CA LYS A 46 -17.91 17.38 -12.34
C LYS A 46 -19.05 18.16 -11.70
N THR A 47 -19.77 17.57 -10.74
CA THR A 47 -20.92 18.18 -10.06
C THR A 47 -20.50 19.14 -8.95
N THR A 48 -19.31 18.95 -8.39
CA THR A 48 -18.74 19.87 -7.41
C THR A 48 -18.15 21.07 -8.15
N ARG A 49 -18.72 22.26 -7.93
CA ARG A 49 -18.40 23.50 -8.67
C ARG A 49 -16.91 23.84 -8.73
N ASP A 50 -16.17 23.47 -7.69
CA ASP A 50 -14.74 23.77 -7.54
C ASP A 50 -13.83 22.55 -7.74
N ALA A 51 -14.39 21.39 -8.15
CA ALA A 51 -13.59 20.20 -8.36
C ALA A 51 -12.69 20.33 -9.59
N LYS A 52 -11.42 20.00 -9.41
CA LYS A 52 -10.42 19.95 -10.49
C LYS A 52 -9.65 18.65 -10.38
N VAL A 53 -9.44 18.01 -11.53
CA VAL A 53 -8.63 16.80 -11.66
C VAL A 53 -7.56 17.07 -12.71
N GLU A 54 -6.30 17.01 -12.31
CA GLU A 54 -5.15 17.25 -13.19
C GLU A 54 -4.22 16.05 -13.16
N ASN A 55 -3.75 15.62 -14.32
CA ASN A 55 -2.84 14.48 -14.39
C ASN A 55 -1.44 14.92 -13.95
N ILE A 56 -0.83 14.15 -13.02
CA ILE A 56 0.56 14.39 -12.59
C ILE A 56 1.51 14.01 -13.73
N THR A 57 1.25 12.86 -14.37
CA THR A 57 1.92 12.43 -15.61
C THR A 57 0.89 11.82 -16.56
N PRO A 58 1.21 11.67 -17.85
CA PRO A 58 0.30 11.01 -18.79
C PRO A 58 -0.09 9.58 -18.36
N ARG A 59 0.87 8.81 -17.82
CA ARG A 59 0.68 7.37 -17.55
C ARG A 59 0.19 7.04 -16.15
N VAL A 60 0.50 7.87 -15.15
CA VAL A 60 0.16 7.58 -13.76
C VAL A 60 -0.02 8.85 -12.94
N GLY A 61 -0.97 8.80 -12.02
CA GLY A 61 -1.21 9.87 -11.08
C GLY A 61 -2.16 10.95 -11.57
N SER A 62 -3.06 11.36 -10.69
CA SER A 62 -3.88 12.55 -10.84
C SER A 62 -4.00 13.29 -9.50
N GLU A 63 -3.85 14.61 -9.52
CA GLU A 63 -4.16 15.48 -8.39
C GLU A 63 -5.64 15.89 -8.44
N VAL A 64 -6.31 15.85 -7.29
CA VAL A 64 -7.71 16.21 -7.12
C VAL A 64 -7.82 17.34 -6.11
N ARG A 65 -8.47 18.43 -6.49
CA ARG A 65 -8.82 19.56 -5.61
C ARG A 65 -10.33 19.76 -5.59
N GLY A 66 -10.84 20.40 -4.53
CA GLY A 66 -12.25 20.78 -4.41
C GLY A 66 -13.21 19.65 -3.99
N VAL A 67 -12.73 18.40 -3.84
CA VAL A 67 -13.53 17.25 -3.41
C VAL A 67 -13.07 16.79 -2.03
N GLN A 68 -13.97 16.70 -1.05
CA GLN A 68 -13.67 16.16 0.29
C GLN A 68 -14.09 14.69 0.38
N LEU A 69 -13.14 13.78 0.58
CA LEU A 69 -13.41 12.34 0.71
C LEU A 69 -14.40 12.04 1.86
N SER A 70 -14.38 12.86 2.92
CA SER A 70 -15.26 12.73 4.08
C SER A 70 -16.74 13.01 3.80
N ARG A 71 -17.04 13.70 2.69
CA ARG A 71 -18.38 14.15 2.29
C ARG A 71 -18.99 13.34 1.16
N LEU A 72 -18.24 12.37 0.62
CA LEU A 72 -18.73 11.50 -0.44
C LEU A 72 -19.73 10.48 0.09
N ASP A 73 -20.74 10.21 -0.72
CA ASP A 73 -21.60 9.05 -0.56
C ASP A 73 -20.93 7.79 -1.16
N GLU A 74 -21.59 6.64 -1.03
CA GLU A 74 -21.08 5.36 -1.52
C GLU A 74 -20.80 5.36 -3.03
N ALA A 75 -21.68 5.99 -3.82
CA ALA A 75 -21.49 6.12 -5.26
C ALA A 75 -20.25 6.96 -5.60
N GLY A 76 -20.02 8.04 -4.86
CA GLY A 76 -18.82 8.85 -5.00
C GLY A 76 -17.54 8.11 -4.62
N LEU A 77 -17.56 7.31 -3.56
CA LEU A 77 -16.43 6.47 -3.17
C LEU A 77 -16.13 5.39 -4.23
N ASP A 78 -17.17 4.81 -4.86
CA ASP A 78 -16.99 3.89 -5.98
C ASP A 78 -16.36 4.60 -7.20
N GLU A 79 -16.75 5.84 -7.49
CA GLU A 79 -16.10 6.64 -8.55
C GLU A 79 -14.62 6.95 -8.24
N VAL A 80 -14.29 7.21 -6.98
CA VAL A 80 -12.89 7.35 -6.54
C VAL A 80 -12.12 6.04 -6.76
N ALA A 81 -12.73 4.89 -6.46
CA ALA A 81 -12.12 3.58 -6.70
C ALA A 81 -11.86 3.31 -8.19
N LEU A 82 -12.84 3.63 -9.05
CA LEU A 82 -12.70 3.50 -10.50
C LEU A 82 -11.60 4.42 -11.03
N LEU A 83 -11.56 5.68 -10.59
CA LEU A 83 -10.54 6.61 -11.04
C LEU A 83 -9.14 6.19 -10.56
N ALA A 84 -9.02 5.66 -9.34
CA ALA A 84 -7.77 5.09 -8.83
C ALA A 84 -7.31 3.88 -9.65
N ALA A 85 -8.22 2.99 -10.05
CA ALA A 85 -7.91 1.85 -10.93
C ALA A 85 -7.43 2.30 -12.32
N GLU A 86 -7.94 3.41 -12.85
CA GLU A 86 -7.53 3.94 -14.16
C GLU A 86 -6.24 4.76 -14.12
N ARG A 87 -5.99 5.46 -13.01
CA ARG A 87 -4.87 6.40 -12.87
C ARG A 87 -3.74 5.90 -12.00
N GLY A 88 -3.93 4.76 -11.33
CA GLY A 88 -3.00 4.19 -10.37
C GLY A 88 -3.01 4.89 -9.01
N VAL A 89 -2.84 6.21 -8.99
CA VAL A 89 -2.78 7.01 -7.76
C VAL A 89 -3.54 8.32 -7.89
N LEU A 90 -4.30 8.68 -6.85
CA LEU A 90 -5.01 9.94 -6.72
C LEU A 90 -4.50 10.71 -5.51
N VAL A 91 -4.20 11.99 -5.70
CA VAL A 91 -3.71 12.88 -4.64
C VAL A 91 -4.79 13.91 -4.36
N PHE A 92 -5.58 13.70 -3.31
CA PHE A 92 -6.57 14.66 -2.84
C PHE A 92 -5.89 15.71 -1.97
N ARG A 93 -6.02 16.97 -2.34
CA ARG A 93 -5.46 18.10 -1.59
C ARG A 93 -6.49 18.75 -0.68
N ASP A 94 -6.00 19.50 0.30
CA ASP A 94 -6.82 20.33 1.19
C ASP A 94 -7.93 19.53 1.91
N GLN A 95 -7.64 18.30 2.32
CA GLN A 95 -8.60 17.39 2.96
C GLN A 95 -8.73 17.64 4.46
N ASP A 96 -9.96 17.50 4.97
CA ASP A 96 -10.26 17.42 6.41
C ASP A 96 -10.04 16.01 7.01
N PHE A 97 -9.60 15.05 6.20
CA PHE A 97 -9.58 13.62 6.52
C PHE A 97 -8.77 13.25 7.77
N ALA A 98 -7.70 14.00 8.08
CA ALA A 98 -6.93 13.79 9.31
C ALA A 98 -7.73 14.10 10.58
N ASP A 99 -8.72 14.99 10.48
CA ASP A 99 -9.42 15.61 11.60
C ASP A 99 -10.86 15.08 11.76
N VAL A 100 -11.42 14.34 10.78
CA VAL A 100 -12.78 13.76 10.88
C VAL A 100 -12.93 12.63 11.91
N GLY A 101 -11.83 12.19 12.51
CA GLY A 101 -11.79 11.15 13.53
C GLY A 101 -11.73 9.73 12.99
N PHE A 102 -11.22 8.83 13.84
CA PHE A 102 -10.89 7.45 13.48
C PHE A 102 -12.07 6.63 12.98
N ASP A 103 -13.25 6.79 13.58
CA ASP A 103 -14.42 5.98 13.22
C ASP A 103 -14.93 6.36 11.84
N LYS A 104 -14.93 7.66 11.51
CA LYS A 104 -15.30 8.14 10.18
C LYS A 104 -14.28 7.72 9.12
N GLN A 105 -12.98 7.81 9.43
CA GLN A 105 -11.91 7.30 8.55
C GLN A 105 -12.09 5.81 8.27
N LYS A 106 -12.31 4.99 9.31
CA LYS A 106 -12.55 3.55 9.16
C LYS A 106 -13.82 3.27 8.36
N GLN A 107 -14.91 3.99 8.63
CA GLN A 107 -16.17 3.85 7.90
C GLN A 107 -15.95 4.06 6.39
N ILE A 108 -15.28 5.16 6.02
CA ILE A 108 -14.99 5.49 4.62
C ILE A 108 -14.14 4.39 3.97
N VAL A 109 -13.05 3.97 4.62
CA VAL A 109 -12.14 2.98 4.01
C VAL A 109 -12.74 1.56 4.00
N SER A 110 -13.63 1.23 4.94
CA SER A 110 -14.33 -0.07 4.96
C SER A 110 -15.26 -0.27 3.77
N HIS A 111 -15.69 0.82 3.12
CA HIS A 111 -16.45 0.78 1.86
C HIS A 111 -15.71 0.03 0.75
N TYR A 112 -14.37 0.09 0.77
CA TYR A 112 -13.51 -0.48 -0.27
C TYR A 112 -13.21 -1.97 -0.07
N GLY A 113 -13.64 -2.56 1.05
CA GLY A 113 -13.48 -3.97 1.37
C GLY A 113 -13.11 -4.22 2.83
N PRO A 114 -13.02 -5.50 3.25
CA PRO A 114 -12.62 -5.86 4.59
C PRO A 114 -11.26 -5.25 4.95
N LEU A 115 -11.20 -4.53 6.06
CA LEU A 115 -9.97 -3.87 6.48
C LEU A 115 -8.91 -4.89 6.87
N HIS A 116 -7.72 -4.67 6.35
CA HIS A 116 -6.56 -5.49 6.57
C HIS A 116 -6.12 -5.49 8.04
N LYS A 117 -5.78 -6.68 8.56
CA LYS A 117 -5.45 -6.93 9.97
C LYS A 117 -4.01 -7.44 10.19
N VAL A 118 -3.07 -7.21 9.27
CA VAL A 118 -1.73 -7.84 9.38
C VAL A 118 -0.69 -7.01 10.14
N PHE A 119 0.07 -7.74 10.94
CA PHE A 119 1.09 -7.37 11.92
C PHE A 119 2.51 -7.16 11.36
N ILE A 120 2.69 -6.48 10.23
CA ILE A 120 4.07 -6.28 9.69
C ILE A 120 4.68 -4.95 10.08
N ARG A 121 3.87 -3.94 10.43
CA ARG A 121 4.35 -2.65 10.95
C ARG A 121 3.47 -2.15 12.09
N ARG A 122 4.08 -1.36 12.96
CA ARG A 122 3.59 -0.88 14.26
C ARG A 122 2.16 -0.30 14.13
N TRP A 123 1.24 -0.74 15.00
CA TRP A 123 -0.13 -0.23 15.04
C TRP A 123 -0.25 1.05 15.83
N VAL A 124 -1.14 1.92 15.39
CA VAL A 124 -1.71 3.02 16.16
C VAL A 124 -2.91 2.49 16.94
N THR A 125 -2.92 2.67 18.27
CA THR A 125 -4.19 2.62 19.03
C THR A 125 -4.50 4.00 19.53
N PRO A 126 -5.71 4.54 19.24
CA PRO A 126 -6.17 5.76 19.86
C PRO A 126 -6.11 5.63 21.39
N ARG A 127 -5.55 6.63 22.06
CA ARG A 127 -5.70 6.78 23.51
C ARG A 127 -6.99 7.58 23.70
N GLU A 128 -8.01 7.00 24.34
CA GLU A 128 -9.20 7.77 24.70
C GLU A 128 -8.82 8.92 25.65
N PRO A 129 -9.37 10.14 25.45
CA PRO A 129 -9.18 11.23 26.39
C PRO A 129 -9.92 10.93 27.70
N GLY A 130 -9.22 10.33 28.66
CA GLY A 130 -9.69 10.23 30.04
C GLY A 130 -9.59 11.58 30.76
N PRO A 131 -10.47 11.88 31.73
CA PRO A 131 -10.47 13.15 32.43
C PRO A 131 -9.17 13.33 33.23
N SER A 132 -8.53 14.49 33.06
CA SER A 132 -7.39 14.92 33.86
C SER A 132 -7.83 15.19 35.30
N SER A 133 -7.65 14.22 36.21
CA SER A 133 -7.47 14.52 37.64
C SER A 133 -6.87 13.34 38.42
N MET A 134 -5.83 13.68 39.19
CA MET A 134 -5.40 13.16 40.49
C MET A 134 -5.21 11.65 40.77
N LEU A 135 -3.96 11.35 41.17
CA LEU A 135 -3.50 10.55 42.32
C LEU A 135 -3.87 9.05 42.48
N SER A 136 -2.78 8.29 42.63
CA SER A 136 -2.58 7.11 43.49
C SER A 136 -3.19 5.75 43.10
N THR A 137 -2.26 4.80 42.95
CA THR A 137 -2.28 3.46 43.55
C THR A 137 -3.60 2.71 43.62
N GLN A 138 -4.06 2.15 42.51
CA GLN A 138 -4.63 0.78 42.54
C GLN A 138 -4.69 0.21 41.12
N MET A 139 -4.08 -0.96 40.92
CA MET A 139 -4.29 -1.79 39.75
C MET A 139 -5.77 -2.20 39.68
N ARG A 140 -6.61 -1.44 38.97
CA ARG A 140 -7.88 -1.95 38.46
C ARG A 140 -7.66 -2.39 37.01
N LYS A 141 -7.72 -3.71 36.82
CA LYS A 141 -7.92 -4.37 35.52
C LYS A 141 -9.21 -3.84 34.87
N ARG A 142 -9.15 -2.66 34.25
CA ARG A 142 -10.12 -2.30 33.22
C ARG A 142 -9.74 -3.11 32.00
N LYS A 143 -10.57 -4.10 31.65
CA LYS A 143 -10.62 -4.64 30.29
C LYS A 143 -10.87 -3.45 29.37
N CYS A 144 -9.81 -2.86 28.82
CA CYS A 144 -9.95 -2.05 27.61
C CYS A 144 -10.56 -3.01 26.58
N LEU A 145 -11.78 -2.74 26.15
CA LEU A 145 -12.36 -3.39 24.98
C LEU A 145 -11.30 -3.28 23.88
N ALA A 146 -10.77 -4.42 23.44
CA ALA A 146 -9.74 -4.45 22.42
C ALA A 146 -10.37 -4.02 21.10
N MET A 147 -10.32 -2.72 20.80
CA MET A 147 -10.74 -2.20 19.51
C MET A 147 -9.88 -2.88 18.43
N PRO A 148 -10.50 -3.48 17.40
CA PRO A 148 -9.72 -4.07 16.32
C PRO A 148 -8.87 -3.00 15.63
N ARG A 149 -7.57 -3.31 15.49
CA ARG A 149 -6.51 -2.41 15.05
C ARG A 149 -6.47 -2.41 13.51
N TYR A 150 -6.72 -1.25 12.89
CA TYR A 150 -6.81 -1.10 11.42
C TYR A 150 -5.94 0.03 10.85
N LEU A 151 -5.22 0.75 11.71
CA LEU A 151 -4.32 1.85 11.33
C LEU A 151 -2.87 1.44 11.48
N THR A 152 -2.17 1.28 10.35
CA THR A 152 -0.72 1.09 10.39
C THR A 152 -0.05 2.44 10.20
N GLU A 153 0.92 2.74 11.04
CA GLU A 153 1.77 3.89 10.81
C GLU A 153 2.91 3.52 9.86
N ALA A 154 3.15 4.36 8.86
CA ALA A 154 4.23 4.11 7.93
C ALA A 154 5.60 4.45 8.54
N ASP A 155 5.74 5.52 9.34
CA ASP A 155 7.05 6.16 9.58
C ASP A 155 7.31 6.89 10.94
N HIS A 156 6.67 6.57 12.08
CA HIS A 156 6.98 7.29 13.36
C HIS A 156 8.41 7.17 13.87
N GLN A 157 9.13 6.12 13.48
CA GLN A 157 10.33 5.72 14.23
C GLN A 157 11.50 6.69 14.07
N LEU A 158 11.32 7.71 13.25
CA LEU A 158 12.33 8.67 12.88
C LEU A 158 12.83 9.60 13.98
N ILE A 159 12.13 9.74 15.10
CA ILE A 159 12.60 10.62 16.18
C ILE A 159 13.54 9.93 17.16
N ARG A 160 13.50 8.59 17.26
CA ARG A 160 14.43 7.84 18.14
C ARG A 160 15.42 6.95 17.38
N SER A 161 15.17 6.64 16.11
CA SER A 161 15.93 5.64 15.35
C SER A 161 16.60 6.17 14.06
N GLY A 162 16.48 7.47 13.75
CA GLY A 162 16.94 8.04 12.47
C GLY A 162 16.00 7.74 11.30
N ASN A 163 16.32 8.21 10.10
CA ASN A 163 15.47 8.03 8.92
C ASN A 163 15.62 6.65 8.26
N LEU A 164 14.82 6.35 7.23
CA LEU A 164 14.92 5.09 6.50
C LEU A 164 16.34 4.86 5.95
N ARG A 165 17.13 5.91 5.67
CA ARG A 165 18.53 5.77 5.30
C ARG A 165 19.37 5.26 6.47
N SER A 166 19.17 5.83 7.67
CA SER A 166 19.80 5.33 8.91
C SER A 166 19.45 3.86 9.16
N LEU A 167 18.20 3.44 8.90
CA LEU A 167 17.77 2.04 9.05
C LEU A 167 18.39 1.10 8.00
N LEU A 168 18.48 1.53 6.74
CA LEU A 168 18.95 0.69 5.63
C LEU A 168 20.47 0.62 5.48
N GLY A 169 21.19 1.52 6.15
CA GLY A 169 22.65 1.66 6.06
C GLY A 169 23.11 2.32 4.75
N PRO A 170 24.43 2.51 4.56
CA PRO A 170 24.97 3.17 3.37
C PRO A 170 24.67 2.36 2.11
N ARG A 171 23.94 2.96 1.17
CA ARG A 171 23.60 2.40 -0.14
C ARG A 171 23.70 3.45 -1.23
N THR A 172 23.93 3.00 -2.45
CA THR A 172 23.82 3.84 -3.66
C THR A 172 22.37 4.19 -3.97
N THR A 173 21.41 3.31 -3.66
CA THR A 173 19.97 3.56 -3.82
C THR A 173 19.19 3.08 -2.59
N TYR A 174 18.07 3.76 -2.32
CA TYR A 174 17.20 3.51 -1.16
C TYR A 174 15.75 3.22 -1.58
N ASP A 175 15.54 2.93 -2.86
CA ASP A 175 14.24 2.57 -3.37
C ASP A 175 13.78 1.22 -2.80
N LEU A 176 12.52 1.19 -2.39
CA LEU A 176 11.83 0.03 -1.87
C LEU A 176 10.54 -0.12 -2.68
N TRP A 177 10.66 -0.31 -3.99
CA TRP A 177 9.51 -0.52 -4.86
C TRP A 177 8.75 -1.77 -4.43
N HIS A 178 7.48 -1.60 -4.08
CA HIS A 178 6.63 -2.70 -3.64
C HIS A 178 5.15 -2.43 -3.85
N VAL A 179 4.39 -3.52 -3.86
CA VAL A 179 2.95 -3.55 -3.63
C VAL A 179 2.73 -3.98 -2.18
N ASP A 180 1.78 -3.40 -1.48
CA ASP A 180 1.57 -3.80 -0.09
C ASP A 180 1.02 -5.23 0.02
N GLN A 181 1.60 -6.00 0.94
CA GLN A 181 1.01 -7.22 1.48
C GLN A 181 0.72 -8.32 0.44
N THR A 182 1.51 -8.42 -0.63
CA THR A 182 1.31 -9.44 -1.68
C THR A 182 1.59 -10.88 -1.24
N PHE A 183 1.85 -11.13 0.03
CA PHE A 183 2.02 -12.48 0.58
C PHE A 183 0.70 -13.07 1.12
N THR A 184 -0.42 -12.32 1.03
CA THR A 184 -1.76 -12.79 1.42
C THR A 184 -2.57 -13.29 0.22
N PRO A 185 -3.47 -14.28 0.38
CA PRO A 185 -4.33 -14.78 -0.70
C PRO A 185 -5.19 -13.69 -1.36
N ASN A 186 -5.81 -12.85 -0.53
CA ASN A 186 -6.47 -11.62 -0.94
C ASN A 186 -5.45 -10.48 -0.83
N VAL A 187 -4.98 -9.96 -1.95
CA VAL A 187 -4.08 -8.80 -1.97
C VAL A 187 -4.92 -7.54 -1.73
N PRO A 188 -4.39 -6.49 -1.08
CA PRO A 188 -5.03 -5.18 -1.05
C PRO A 188 -5.61 -4.74 -2.41
N SER A 189 -6.79 -4.10 -2.39
CA SER A 189 -7.38 -3.47 -3.58
C SER A 189 -6.83 -2.06 -3.73
N THR A 190 -7.05 -1.26 -2.70
CA THR A 190 -6.67 0.15 -2.64
C THR A 190 -5.92 0.44 -1.34
N THR A 191 -5.36 1.64 -1.20
CA THR A 191 -4.82 2.11 0.07
C THR A 191 -5.08 3.59 0.24
N PHE A 192 -5.54 3.95 1.44
CA PHE A 192 -5.69 5.33 1.87
C PHE A 192 -4.51 5.68 2.75
N PHE A 193 -3.80 6.76 2.43
CA PHE A 193 -2.64 7.23 3.17
C PHE A 193 -2.66 8.74 3.26
N TRP A 194 -2.52 9.28 4.47
CA TRP A 194 -2.61 10.73 4.68
C TRP A 194 -1.52 11.25 5.58
N VAL A 195 -1.22 12.53 5.38
CA VAL A 195 -0.16 13.24 6.10
C VAL A 195 -0.72 13.82 7.38
N LEU A 196 -0.02 13.55 8.49
CA LEU A 196 -0.24 14.22 9.77
C LEU A 196 0.86 15.27 10.01
N GLU A 197 2.11 14.89 9.81
CA GLU A 197 3.27 15.79 9.92
C GLU A 197 4.28 15.45 8.81
N GLN A 198 4.88 16.48 8.23
CA GLN A 198 5.88 16.35 7.17
C GLN A 198 7.21 16.99 7.59
N PRO A 199 8.34 16.55 7.00
CA PRO A 199 9.63 17.19 7.23
C PRO A 199 9.59 18.67 6.85
N ALA A 200 10.08 19.53 7.74
CA ALA A 200 10.12 20.97 7.51
C ALA A 200 11.16 21.36 6.43
N SER A 201 12.17 20.52 6.22
CA SER A 201 13.12 20.68 5.12
C SER A 201 12.53 20.41 3.73
N GLY A 202 11.30 19.92 3.66
CA GLY A 202 10.79 19.23 2.47
C GLY A 202 11.39 17.83 2.33
N GLY A 203 11.01 17.13 1.25
CA GLY A 203 11.35 15.73 1.03
C GLY A 203 10.42 14.77 1.78
N GLY A 204 10.75 13.49 1.77
CA GLY A 204 9.88 12.45 2.35
C GLY A 204 8.72 12.06 1.42
N ASP A 205 8.85 12.34 0.13
CA ASP A 205 7.83 12.06 -0.87
C ASP A 205 7.57 10.56 -1.02
N THR A 206 6.51 10.23 -1.77
CA THR A 206 6.27 8.86 -2.20
C THR A 206 6.31 8.80 -3.72
N ALA A 207 7.14 7.92 -4.26
CA ALA A 207 7.18 7.62 -5.68
C ALA A 207 6.21 6.48 -5.99
N PHE A 208 5.56 6.54 -7.15
CA PHE A 208 4.65 5.53 -7.69
C PHE A 208 5.07 5.17 -9.10
N THR A 209 4.87 3.91 -9.49
CA THR A 209 5.20 3.40 -10.82
C THR A 209 4.05 2.56 -11.34
N SER A 210 3.59 2.83 -12.58
CA SER A 210 2.49 2.09 -13.20
C SER A 210 2.97 0.75 -13.74
N LEU A 211 2.45 -0.32 -13.14
CA LEU A 211 2.72 -1.71 -13.50
C LEU A 211 2.00 -2.14 -14.78
N THR A 212 0.88 -1.50 -15.12
CA THR A 212 0.19 -1.68 -16.41
C THR A 212 0.96 -1.02 -17.55
N ALA A 213 1.45 0.21 -17.36
CA ALA A 213 2.32 0.86 -18.32
C ALA A 213 3.68 0.17 -18.45
N ALA A 214 4.26 -0.31 -17.35
CA ALA A 214 5.48 -1.11 -17.35
C ALA A 214 5.30 -2.38 -18.21
N TYR A 215 4.21 -3.12 -18.00
CA TYR A 215 3.88 -4.27 -18.85
C TYR A 215 3.74 -3.87 -20.32
N ALA A 216 2.98 -2.80 -20.59
CA ALA A 216 2.73 -2.29 -21.94
C ALA A 216 3.98 -1.71 -22.64
N ALA A 217 5.10 -1.54 -21.95
CA ALA A 217 6.38 -1.11 -22.52
C ALA A 217 7.29 -2.29 -22.93
N LEU A 218 7.05 -3.50 -22.41
CA LEU A 218 7.83 -4.68 -22.78
C LEU A 218 7.57 -5.09 -24.23
N SER A 219 8.53 -5.73 -24.90
CA SER A 219 8.30 -6.23 -26.25
C SER A 219 7.22 -7.32 -26.25
N PRO A 220 6.40 -7.47 -27.31
CA PRO A 220 5.38 -8.53 -27.37
C PRO A 220 5.97 -9.93 -27.21
N ALA A 221 7.20 -10.16 -27.70
CA ALA A 221 7.90 -11.42 -27.52
C ALA A 221 8.22 -11.69 -26.04
N PHE A 222 8.74 -10.69 -25.32
CA PHE A 222 9.06 -10.84 -23.91
C PHE A 222 7.80 -10.97 -23.04
N ARG A 223 6.69 -10.28 -23.37
CA ARG A 223 5.44 -10.44 -22.60
C ARG A 223 4.96 -11.89 -22.60
N ARG A 224 4.97 -12.56 -23.75
CA ARG A 224 4.52 -13.96 -23.86
C ARG A 224 5.30 -14.91 -22.96
N THR A 225 6.60 -14.66 -22.73
CA THR A 225 7.38 -15.50 -21.82
C THR A 225 6.96 -15.35 -20.35
N LEU A 226 6.19 -14.31 -20.01
CA LEU A 226 5.75 -14.00 -18.65
C LEU A 226 4.36 -14.55 -18.30
N HIS A 227 3.53 -14.88 -19.30
CA HIS A 227 2.10 -15.18 -19.09
C HIS A 227 1.86 -16.41 -18.19
N GLY A 228 2.70 -17.43 -18.35
CA GLY A 228 2.67 -18.65 -17.53
C GLY A 228 3.30 -18.51 -16.15
N LEU A 229 4.13 -17.47 -15.93
CA LEU A 229 4.98 -17.41 -14.75
C LEU A 229 4.22 -17.02 -13.49
N ARG A 230 4.73 -17.50 -12.36
CA ARG A 230 4.17 -17.32 -11.02
C ARG A 230 5.26 -16.85 -10.07
N LEU A 231 4.91 -15.92 -9.18
CA LEU A 231 5.81 -15.37 -8.19
C LEU A 231 5.41 -15.81 -6.80
N PHE A 232 6.38 -16.36 -6.06
CA PHE A 232 6.23 -16.70 -4.65
C PHE A 232 6.53 -15.48 -3.78
N HIS A 233 5.55 -15.04 -2.99
CA HIS A 233 5.64 -13.90 -2.09
C HIS A 233 5.59 -14.36 -0.63
N THR A 234 6.39 -13.73 0.24
CA THR A 234 6.47 -14.12 1.66
C THR A 234 6.57 -12.92 2.59
N SER A 235 5.97 -13.01 3.78
CA SER A 235 6.13 -12.02 4.83
C SER A 235 7.52 -12.05 5.48
N ALA A 236 8.34 -13.08 5.22
CA ALA A 236 9.74 -13.13 5.61
C ALA A 236 10.57 -12.13 4.79
N SER A 237 10.36 -10.84 5.02
CA SER A 237 11.12 -9.76 4.39
C SER A 237 12.59 -9.77 4.84
N VAL A 238 13.47 -9.11 4.09
CA VAL A 238 14.89 -8.95 4.47
C VAL A 238 15.02 -8.35 5.87
N GLY A 239 14.20 -7.35 6.20
CA GLY A 239 14.20 -6.73 7.53
C GLY A 239 13.73 -7.66 8.64
N GLU A 240 12.75 -8.52 8.38
CA GLU A 240 12.28 -9.51 9.35
C GLU A 240 13.32 -10.61 9.59
N VAL A 241 13.92 -11.13 8.52
CA VAL A 241 15.03 -12.09 8.60
C VAL A 241 16.20 -11.52 9.42
N ALA A 242 16.59 -10.26 9.18
CA ALA A 242 17.64 -9.60 9.96
C ALA A 242 17.29 -9.46 11.45
N ARG A 243 15.99 -9.38 11.79
CA ARG A 243 15.51 -9.16 13.16
C ARG A 243 15.36 -10.45 13.97
N VAL A 244 14.85 -11.52 13.37
CA VAL A 244 14.51 -12.77 14.09
C VAL A 244 15.33 -13.99 13.67
N GLY A 245 16.18 -13.84 12.66
CA GLY A 245 16.91 -14.93 12.05
C GLY A 245 16.07 -15.66 10.98
N THR A 246 16.77 -16.23 10.00
CA THR A 246 16.16 -16.86 8.81
C THR A 246 15.18 -17.97 9.16
N GLU A 247 15.56 -18.89 10.05
CA GLU A 247 14.75 -20.06 10.40
C GLU A 247 13.39 -19.65 10.96
N ARG A 248 13.40 -18.76 11.96
CA ARG A 248 12.17 -18.27 12.58
C ARG A 248 11.33 -17.45 11.60
N ALA A 249 11.96 -16.56 10.84
CA ALA A 249 11.26 -15.71 9.89
C ALA A 249 10.49 -16.54 8.85
N LEU A 250 11.12 -17.60 8.32
CA LEU A 250 10.49 -18.48 7.34
C LEU A 250 9.38 -19.35 7.96
N ARG A 251 9.61 -19.90 9.15
CA ARG A 251 8.61 -20.72 9.86
C ARG A 251 7.33 -19.95 10.18
N GLU A 252 7.47 -18.69 10.54
CA GLU A 252 6.35 -17.81 10.94
C GLU A 252 5.80 -17.00 9.76
N ALA A 253 6.32 -17.19 8.55
CA ALA A 253 5.91 -16.42 7.40
C ALA A 253 4.56 -16.86 6.83
N VAL A 254 3.73 -15.87 6.52
CA VAL A 254 2.62 -16.06 5.60
C VAL A 254 3.17 -15.92 4.19
N SER A 255 2.87 -16.88 3.33
CA SER A 255 3.34 -16.88 1.96
C SER A 255 2.22 -17.25 1.00
N THR A 256 2.22 -16.65 -0.17
CA THR A 256 1.24 -16.90 -1.24
C THR A 256 1.94 -16.78 -2.58
N THR A 257 1.53 -17.60 -3.55
CA THR A 257 1.96 -17.47 -4.94
C THR A 257 0.87 -16.79 -5.77
N HIS A 258 1.28 -15.81 -6.57
CA HIS A 258 0.43 -15.09 -7.51
C HIS A 258 0.96 -15.19 -8.96
N PRO A 259 0.10 -15.05 -9.98
CA PRO A 259 0.58 -14.89 -11.36
C PRO A 259 1.49 -13.67 -11.48
N LEU A 260 2.56 -13.77 -12.27
CA LEU A 260 3.47 -12.65 -12.53
C LEU A 260 2.77 -11.55 -13.33
N VAL A 261 1.91 -11.93 -14.27
CA VAL A 261 1.05 -11.00 -15.03
C VAL A 261 -0.40 -11.21 -14.62
N ILE A 262 -0.96 -10.24 -13.92
CA ILE A 262 -2.35 -10.30 -13.43
C ILE A 262 -3.29 -9.52 -14.34
N ARG A 263 -4.55 -9.97 -14.42
CA ARG A 263 -5.64 -9.16 -14.99
C ARG A 263 -6.08 -8.15 -13.94
N HIS A 264 -6.01 -6.86 -14.25
CA HIS A 264 -6.62 -5.86 -13.38
C HIS A 264 -8.13 -6.10 -13.31
N PRO A 265 -8.72 -6.26 -12.11
CA PRO A 265 -10.10 -6.75 -12.01
C PRO A 265 -11.14 -5.70 -12.45
N VAL A 266 -10.85 -4.41 -12.29
CA VAL A 266 -11.72 -3.29 -12.74
C VAL A 266 -11.52 -2.93 -14.22
N THR A 267 -10.28 -2.63 -14.63
CA THR A 267 -9.98 -2.14 -15.99
C THR A 267 -9.84 -3.27 -17.02
N GLY A 268 -9.48 -4.48 -16.58
CA GLY A 268 -9.17 -5.61 -17.45
C GLY A 268 -7.74 -5.59 -18.02
N GLU A 269 -6.98 -4.52 -17.80
CA GLU A 269 -5.63 -4.36 -18.32
C GLU A 269 -4.65 -5.34 -17.67
N PRO A 270 -3.68 -5.91 -18.41
CA PRO A 270 -2.61 -6.70 -17.82
C PRO A 270 -1.67 -5.83 -16.99
N SER A 271 -1.26 -6.32 -15.83
CA SER A 271 -0.37 -5.63 -14.90
C SER A 271 0.78 -6.52 -14.48
N LEU A 272 2.00 -5.97 -14.48
CA LEU A 272 3.21 -6.64 -14.02
C LEU A 272 3.23 -6.71 -12.49
N PHE A 273 2.78 -7.81 -11.89
CA PHE A 273 2.58 -7.94 -10.44
C PHE A 273 3.86 -8.30 -9.68
N VAL A 274 4.91 -7.50 -9.90
CA VAL A 274 6.23 -7.69 -9.30
C VAL A 274 6.36 -6.95 -7.97
N ASN A 275 7.09 -7.55 -7.04
CA ASN A 275 7.35 -6.95 -5.74
C ASN A 275 8.79 -7.22 -5.26
N PRO A 276 9.76 -6.38 -5.66
CA PRO A 276 11.17 -6.55 -5.31
C PRO A 276 11.49 -6.72 -3.81
N THR A 277 10.59 -6.29 -2.91
CA THR A 277 10.85 -6.35 -1.47
C THR A 277 10.47 -7.68 -0.81
N ILE A 278 9.47 -8.39 -1.35
CA ILE A 278 8.89 -9.60 -0.73
C ILE A 278 8.60 -10.76 -1.70
N ALA A 279 8.64 -10.54 -3.02
CA ALA A 279 8.70 -11.62 -3.99
C ALA A 279 10.11 -12.23 -3.95
N ARG A 280 10.21 -13.56 -3.81
CA ARG A 280 11.49 -14.24 -3.56
C ARG A 280 11.99 -15.06 -4.72
N ARG A 281 11.09 -15.65 -5.51
CA ARG A 281 11.44 -16.52 -6.63
C ARG A 281 10.30 -16.64 -7.61
N VAL A 282 10.65 -17.03 -8.82
CA VAL A 282 9.71 -17.49 -9.85
C VAL A 282 9.50 -18.99 -9.60
N GLU A 283 8.26 -19.47 -9.56
CA GLU A 283 8.02 -20.92 -9.46
C GLU A 283 8.56 -21.62 -10.72
N GLY A 284 9.12 -22.82 -10.53
CA GLY A 284 9.75 -23.61 -11.60
C GLY A 284 11.18 -23.21 -11.97
N PHE A 285 11.65 -22.03 -11.56
CA PHE A 285 12.98 -21.52 -11.93
C PHE A 285 14.06 -21.87 -10.90
N LEU A 286 15.30 -22.02 -11.37
CA LEU A 286 16.48 -22.03 -10.50
C LEU A 286 16.72 -20.65 -9.87
N PRO A 287 17.49 -20.56 -8.75
CA PRO A 287 17.74 -19.29 -8.08
C PRO A 287 18.33 -18.21 -8.99
N GLU A 288 19.34 -18.53 -9.79
CA GLU A 288 20.04 -17.57 -10.65
C GLU A 288 19.13 -17.05 -11.78
N GLU A 289 18.25 -17.92 -12.30
CA GLU A 289 17.26 -17.57 -13.32
C GLU A 289 16.19 -16.64 -12.73
N SER A 290 15.70 -16.96 -11.52
CA SER A 290 14.79 -16.11 -10.77
C SER A 290 15.40 -14.74 -10.50
N ASP A 291 16.64 -14.70 -10.03
CA ASP A 291 17.35 -13.45 -9.72
C ASP A 291 17.58 -12.61 -10.97
N ALA A 292 17.94 -13.23 -12.10
CA ALA A 292 18.12 -12.53 -13.37
C ALA A 292 16.81 -11.89 -13.84
N LEU A 293 15.70 -12.64 -13.85
CA LEU A 293 14.40 -12.12 -14.28
C LEU A 293 13.89 -11.05 -13.32
N LEU A 294 13.92 -11.30 -12.01
CA LEU A 294 13.44 -10.35 -11.01
C LEU A 294 14.30 -9.08 -10.98
N GLY A 295 15.62 -9.20 -11.18
CA GLY A 295 16.53 -8.08 -11.32
C GLY A 295 16.21 -7.22 -12.55
N PHE A 296 15.95 -7.85 -13.70
CA PHE A 296 15.50 -7.15 -14.91
C PHE A 296 14.18 -6.42 -14.66
N LEU A 297 13.17 -7.10 -14.14
CA LEU A 297 11.84 -6.52 -13.89
C LEU A 297 11.91 -5.40 -12.84
N HIS A 298 12.74 -5.55 -11.81
CA HIS A 298 12.99 -4.47 -10.85
C HIS A 298 13.60 -3.25 -11.54
N ASN A 299 14.64 -3.42 -12.34
CA ASN A 299 15.26 -2.31 -13.08
C ASN A 299 14.29 -1.65 -14.05
N HIS A 300 13.45 -2.44 -14.71
CA HIS A 300 12.40 -1.95 -15.59
C HIS A 300 11.45 -1.03 -14.82
N ILE A 301 10.85 -1.51 -13.70
CA ILE A 301 9.82 -0.74 -12.99
C ILE A 301 10.30 0.57 -12.36
N ARG A 302 11.62 0.76 -12.25
CA ARG A 302 12.25 1.99 -11.76
C ARG A 302 12.25 3.13 -12.78
N SER A 303 11.89 2.85 -14.04
CA SER A 303 11.91 3.87 -15.08
C SER A 303 10.97 5.03 -14.75
N MET A 304 11.47 6.25 -15.02
CA MET A 304 10.68 7.47 -14.90
C MET A 304 9.59 7.58 -15.97
N ASP A 305 9.67 6.80 -17.05
CA ASP A 305 8.71 6.85 -18.18
C ASP A 305 7.27 6.50 -17.77
N PHE A 306 7.12 5.77 -16.67
CA PHE A 306 5.83 5.35 -16.13
C PHE A 306 5.74 5.57 -14.61
N SER A 307 6.61 6.41 -14.07
CA SER A 307 6.60 6.79 -12.66
C SER A 307 6.11 8.22 -12.45
N CYS A 308 5.51 8.48 -11.29
CA CYS A 308 5.31 9.83 -10.78
C CYS A 308 5.80 9.94 -9.34
N ARG A 309 6.04 11.17 -8.89
CA ARG A 309 6.46 11.45 -7.51
C ARG A 309 5.43 12.37 -6.88
N VAL A 310 4.85 11.91 -5.77
CA VAL A 310 3.85 12.65 -5.02
C VAL A 310 4.55 13.41 -3.90
N ARG A 311 4.57 14.73 -4.04
CA ARG A 311 5.01 15.64 -2.98
C ARG A 311 3.91 15.80 -1.94
N TRP A 312 4.30 15.65 -0.68
CA TRP A 312 3.38 15.82 0.45
C TRP A 312 3.13 17.29 0.78
N GLU A 313 1.87 17.59 1.09
CA GLU A 313 1.40 18.87 1.61
C GLU A 313 0.47 18.61 2.80
N LYS A 314 0.31 19.59 3.69
CA LYS A 314 -0.69 19.51 4.76
C LYS A 314 -2.07 19.26 4.15
N GLY A 315 -2.84 18.31 4.73
CA GLY A 315 -4.16 17.94 4.21
C GLY A 315 -4.11 17.06 2.95
N SER A 316 -2.95 16.54 2.55
CA SER A 316 -2.88 15.56 1.47
C SER A 316 -3.38 14.19 1.91
N VAL A 317 -4.29 13.61 1.14
CA VAL A 317 -4.70 12.22 1.22
C VAL A 317 -4.44 11.58 -0.14
N VAL A 318 -3.69 10.49 -0.14
CA VAL A 318 -3.44 9.69 -1.33
C VAL A 318 -4.28 8.43 -1.27
N VAL A 319 -4.98 8.16 -2.37
CA VAL A 319 -5.71 6.92 -2.61
C VAL A 319 -5.07 6.26 -3.83
N TRP A 320 -4.49 5.07 -3.68
CA TRP A 320 -3.91 4.36 -4.81
C TRP A 320 -4.43 2.94 -4.93
N ASP A 321 -4.37 2.42 -6.15
CA ASP A 321 -4.76 1.08 -6.53
C ASP A 321 -3.54 0.14 -6.49
N GLN A 322 -3.61 -0.91 -5.68
CA GLN A 322 -2.50 -1.84 -5.45
C GLN A 322 -2.38 -2.90 -6.57
N ARG A 323 -3.25 -2.87 -7.58
CA ARG A 323 -3.23 -3.80 -8.73
C ARG A 323 -2.53 -3.21 -9.94
N SER A 324 -2.46 -1.89 -10.02
CA SER A 324 -1.91 -1.15 -11.14
C SER A 324 -0.64 -0.38 -10.82
N VAL A 325 -0.30 -0.15 -9.54
CA VAL A 325 0.94 0.55 -9.17
C VAL A 325 1.75 -0.16 -8.09
N ALA A 326 3.07 -0.02 -8.18
CA ALA A 326 3.97 -0.19 -7.05
C ALA A 326 4.42 1.20 -6.54
N HIS A 327 4.90 1.26 -5.30
CA HIS A 327 5.33 2.51 -4.68
C HIS A 327 6.63 2.35 -3.89
N SER A 328 7.32 3.46 -3.66
CA SER A 328 8.52 3.55 -2.83
C SER A 328 8.49 4.82 -2.00
N ALA A 329 8.82 4.70 -0.70
CA ALA A 329 9.14 5.87 0.11
C ALA A 329 10.43 6.51 -0.41
N VAL A 330 10.48 7.84 -0.41
CA VAL A 330 11.70 8.60 -0.76
C VAL A 330 12.26 9.22 0.53
N PRO A 331 13.30 8.65 1.13
CA PRO A 331 13.81 9.13 2.41
C PRO A 331 14.83 10.26 2.22
N ASP A 332 14.44 11.33 1.55
CA ASP A 332 15.30 12.46 1.17
C ASP A 332 15.04 13.73 1.98
N PHE A 333 15.03 13.58 3.30
CA PHE A 333 14.83 14.67 4.24
C PHE A 333 15.82 14.60 5.40
N LYS A 334 16.02 15.73 6.09
CA LYS A 334 17.05 15.87 7.12
C LYS A 334 16.85 14.87 8.26
N GLU A 335 17.96 14.37 8.80
CA GLU A 335 17.92 13.50 9.97
C GLU A 335 17.37 14.26 11.19
N GLY A 336 16.58 13.56 12.01
CA GLY A 336 15.91 14.13 13.18
C GLY A 336 14.58 14.84 12.87
N GLU A 337 14.20 15.04 11.61
CA GLU A 337 12.89 15.56 11.25
C GLU A 337 11.79 14.49 11.31
N ARG A 338 10.55 14.92 11.59
CA ARG A 338 9.40 14.02 11.71
C ARG A 338 8.69 13.86 10.37
N ARG A 339 8.44 12.62 9.99
CA ARG A 339 7.50 12.23 8.94
C ARG A 339 6.44 11.32 9.54
N HIS A 340 5.24 11.84 9.77
CA HIS A 340 4.15 11.16 10.47
C HIS A 340 2.96 11.02 9.53
N MET A 341 2.68 9.78 9.16
CA MET A 341 1.64 9.48 8.17
C MET A 341 0.97 8.16 8.53
N VAL A 342 -0.30 8.05 8.21
CA VAL A 342 -1.13 6.92 8.60
C VAL A 342 -1.83 6.36 7.38
N ARG A 343 -1.92 5.02 7.30
CA ARG A 343 -2.69 4.33 6.27
C ARG A 343 -3.70 3.36 6.84
N ILE A 344 -4.77 3.18 6.07
CA ILE A 344 -5.73 2.09 6.19
C ILE A 344 -5.78 1.37 4.84
N ILE A 345 -5.74 0.04 4.89
CA ILE A 345 -5.65 -0.83 3.72
C ILE A 345 -6.87 -1.76 3.73
N PRO A 346 -7.78 -1.66 2.75
CA PRO A 346 -8.79 -2.68 2.48
C PRO A 346 -8.21 -3.84 1.65
N TYR A 347 -8.66 -5.05 1.92
CA TYR A 347 -8.43 -6.21 1.05
C TYR A 347 -9.26 -6.12 -0.24
N GLY A 348 -8.74 -6.71 -1.32
CA GLY A 348 -9.45 -6.93 -2.57
C GLY A 348 -9.62 -8.42 -2.91
N SER A 349 -10.02 -8.68 -4.14
CA SER A 349 -10.20 -10.02 -4.70
C SER A 349 -8.87 -10.78 -4.86
N LYS A 350 -8.88 -12.10 -5.01
CA LYS A 350 -7.63 -12.83 -5.34
C LYS A 350 -7.10 -12.41 -6.73
N PRO A 351 -5.79 -12.11 -6.89
CA PRO A 351 -5.22 -11.85 -8.21
C PRO A 351 -5.42 -13.04 -9.16
N LYS A 352 -5.88 -12.75 -10.39
CA LYS A 352 -6.10 -13.73 -11.46
C LYS A 352 -5.14 -13.49 -12.61
N PRO A 353 -4.70 -14.52 -13.35
CA PRO A 353 -3.80 -14.33 -14.49
C PRO A 353 -4.46 -13.49 -15.58
N ALA A 354 -3.67 -12.66 -16.26
CA ALA A 354 -4.14 -11.88 -17.42
C ALA A 354 -4.54 -12.77 -18.61
N PHE A 355 -3.86 -13.90 -18.77
CA PHE A 355 -4.02 -14.85 -19.87
C PHE A 355 -4.25 -16.26 -19.29
N PRO A 356 -5.48 -16.63 -18.91
CA PRO A 356 -5.76 -17.88 -18.19
C PRO A 356 -5.36 -19.13 -18.96
N GLU A 357 -5.64 -19.21 -20.25
CA GLU A 357 -5.32 -20.38 -21.08
C GLU A 357 -3.81 -20.63 -21.17
N GLU A 358 -3.01 -19.58 -21.38
CA GLU A 358 -1.55 -19.66 -21.39
C GLU A 358 -0.99 -20.01 -20.01
N HIS A 359 -1.64 -19.50 -18.94
CA HIS A 359 -1.28 -19.80 -17.57
C HIS A 359 -1.54 -21.27 -17.20
N GLU A 360 -2.66 -21.83 -17.63
CA GLU A 360 -3.02 -23.23 -17.39
C GLU A 360 -2.15 -24.18 -18.21
N LYS A 361 -1.86 -23.84 -19.47
CA LYS A 361 -0.95 -24.64 -20.31
C LYS A 361 0.44 -24.79 -19.66
N ALA A 362 1.01 -23.70 -19.17
CA ALA A 362 2.31 -23.73 -18.48
C ALA A 362 2.29 -24.63 -17.23
N ARG A 363 1.15 -24.72 -16.53
CA ARG A 363 1.00 -25.61 -15.37
C ARG A 363 0.92 -27.08 -15.75
N GLY A 364 0.23 -27.41 -16.84
CA GLY A 364 0.13 -28.79 -17.33
C GLY A 364 1.47 -29.37 -17.78
N GLU A 365 2.39 -28.53 -18.23
CA GLU A 365 3.77 -28.92 -18.61
C GLU A 365 4.70 -29.12 -17.38
N GLU A 366 4.38 -28.54 -16.22
CA GLU A 366 5.12 -28.74 -14.96
C GLU A 366 4.74 -30.04 -14.22
N GLU A 367 3.49 -30.49 -14.41
CA GLU A 367 2.93 -31.68 -13.73
C GLU A 367 3.14 -32.99 -14.53
N ALA A 368 3.66 -32.91 -15.75
CA ALA A 368 3.94 -34.01 -16.68
C ALA A 368 5.44 -34.31 -16.78
#